data_AF-A0A6N9VCI3-F1
#
_entry.id   AF-A0A6N9VCI3-F1
#
_cell.length_a   1.000
_cell.length_b   1.000
_cell.length_c   1.000
_cell.angle_alpha   90.00
_cell.angle_beta   90.00
_cell.angle_gamma   90.00
#
_symmetry.space_group_name_H-M   'P 1'
#
loop_
_entity.id
_entity.type
_entity.pdbx_description
1 polymer ?
#
loop_
_entity_poly.entity_id
_entity_poly.type
_entity_poly.pdbx_seq_one_letter_code
_entity_poly.pdbx_strand_id
1 'polypeptide(L)'
;MGMIFRAKANKALDRAEDPRETLDYSYQKQLELLQKVRRGVADVATSRKRLELQLNQLQKKSSDLEGQGRKALALGREDLAREALSRRAALQGQITDLETQHQTLQGEEEKLTLAAQRLQA
;
A
#
# COMPACT_ATOMS: atom_id res chain seq x y z
N MET A 1 -45.88 45.28 -12.37
CA MET A 1 -45.17 45.52 -11.10
C MET A 1 -44.29 44.31 -10.77
N GLY A 2 -43.12 44.21 -11.37
CA GLY A 2 -42.17 43.13 -11.10
C GLY A 2 -40.78 43.61 -11.44
N MET A 3 -39.93 43.81 -10.43
CA MET A 3 -38.49 44.09 -10.61
C MET A 3 -37.74 44.22 -9.25
N ILE A 4 -37.99 43.33 -8.26
CA ILE A 4 -37.21 43.39 -6.99
C ILE A 4 -36.59 42.04 -6.59
N PHE A 5 -37.02 40.91 -7.14
CA PHE A 5 -36.49 39.59 -6.74
C PHE A 5 -35.21 39.13 -7.48
N ARG A 6 -34.76 39.84 -8.52
CA ARG A 6 -33.56 39.46 -9.30
C ARG A 6 -32.23 40.01 -8.78
N ALA A 7 -32.25 41.00 -7.89
CA ALA A 7 -31.00 41.66 -7.44
C ALA A 7 -30.24 40.86 -6.36
N LYS A 8 -30.89 39.97 -5.60
CA LYS A 8 -30.22 39.14 -4.58
C LYS A 8 -29.61 37.85 -5.15
N ALA A 9 -30.06 37.38 -6.31
CA ALA A 9 -29.47 36.23 -6.99
C ALA A 9 -28.10 36.57 -7.61
N ASN A 10 -27.94 37.78 -8.14
CA ASN A 10 -26.66 38.22 -8.72
C ASN A 10 -25.59 38.47 -7.64
N LYS A 11 -25.97 38.93 -6.44
CA LYS A 11 -24.99 39.22 -5.37
C LYS A 11 -24.34 37.99 -4.73
N ALA A 12 -24.93 36.80 -4.91
CA ALA A 12 -24.34 35.52 -4.50
C ALA A 12 -23.50 34.90 -5.64
N LEU A 13 -23.77 35.29 -6.89
CA LEU A 13 -23.01 34.89 -8.07
C LEU A 13 -21.71 35.73 -8.19
N ASP A 14 -21.80 37.05 -7.99
CA ASP A 14 -20.66 37.99 -8.04
C ASP A 14 -19.68 37.80 -6.86
N ARG A 15 -20.09 37.08 -5.80
CA ARG A 15 -19.22 36.77 -4.65
C ARG A 15 -18.37 35.51 -4.85
N ALA A 16 -18.63 34.76 -5.91
CA ALA A 16 -17.76 33.69 -6.39
C ALA A 16 -16.71 34.19 -7.41
N GLU A 17 -16.75 35.48 -7.76
CA GLU A 17 -15.85 36.12 -8.74
C GLU A 17 -14.65 36.84 -8.11
N ASP A 18 -14.33 36.63 -6.83
CA ASP A 18 -13.03 37.04 -6.31
C ASP A 18 -12.01 35.92 -6.59
N PRO A 19 -11.16 36.02 -7.63
CA PRO A 19 -10.19 34.98 -8.00
C PRO A 19 -9.18 34.70 -6.88
N ARG A 20 -9.11 35.57 -5.85
CA ARG A 20 -8.29 35.38 -4.66
C ARG A 20 -8.88 34.34 -3.70
N GLU A 21 -10.18 34.40 -3.42
CA GLU A 21 -10.85 33.43 -2.54
C GLU A 21 -10.94 32.03 -3.17
N THR A 22 -11.10 31.95 -4.50
CA THR A 22 -11.11 30.67 -5.24
C THR A 22 -9.72 30.03 -5.36
N LEU A 23 -8.65 30.82 -5.46
CA LEU A 23 -7.27 30.32 -5.40
C LEU A 23 -6.95 29.74 -4.01
N ASP A 24 -7.29 30.46 -2.94
CA ASP A 24 -7.03 30.04 -1.56
C ASP A 24 -7.75 28.72 -1.22
N TYR A 25 -8.99 28.56 -1.69
CA TYR A 25 -9.75 27.32 -1.56
C TYR A 25 -9.11 26.14 -2.30
N SER A 26 -8.59 26.37 -3.52
CA SER A 26 -7.90 25.33 -4.29
C SER A 26 -6.60 24.87 -3.62
N TYR A 27 -5.86 25.80 -3.03
CA TYR A 27 -4.61 25.54 -2.31
C TYR A 27 -4.86 24.79 -0.99
N GLN A 28 -5.86 25.20 -0.20
CA GLN A 28 -6.27 24.46 0.99
C GLN A 28 -6.67 23.02 0.65
N LYS A 29 -7.41 22.83 -0.44
CA LYS A 29 -7.78 21.49 -0.93
C LYS A 29 -6.58 20.66 -1.37
N GLN A 30 -5.58 21.27 -2.02
CA GLN A 30 -4.33 20.59 -2.37
C GLN A 30 -3.55 20.15 -1.13
N LEU A 31 -3.46 20.99 -0.09
CA LEU A 31 -2.83 20.64 1.18
C LEU A 31 -3.56 19.49 1.89
N GLU A 32 -4.89 19.51 1.91
CA GLU A 32 -5.69 18.42 2.48
C GLU A 32 -5.47 17.10 1.72
N LEU A 33 -5.46 17.16 0.38
CA LEU A 33 -5.16 16.00 -0.46
C LEU A 33 -3.74 15.48 -0.21
N LEU A 34 -2.76 16.37 -0.10
CA LEU A 34 -1.38 15.99 0.19
C LEU A 34 -1.27 15.29 1.55
N GLN A 35 -1.96 15.79 2.59
CA GLN A 35 -2.00 15.14 3.89
C GLN A 35 -2.63 13.74 3.81
N LYS A 36 -3.73 13.60 3.06
CA LYS A 36 -4.39 12.29 2.84
C LYS A 36 -3.47 11.31 2.11
N VAL A 37 -2.79 11.75 1.04
CA VAL A 37 -1.85 10.91 0.29
C VAL A 37 -0.67 10.48 1.17
N ARG A 38 -0.08 11.40 1.95
CA ARG A 38 1.02 11.07 2.89
C ARG A 38 0.61 10.03 3.92
N ARG A 39 -0.61 10.13 4.47
CA ARG A 39 -1.16 9.12 5.38
C ARG A 39 -1.34 7.78 4.67
N GLY A 40 -1.91 7.79 3.46
CA GLY A 40 -2.07 6.59 2.65
C GLY A 40 -0.74 5.88 2.34
N VAL A 41 0.31 6.63 1.99
CA VAL A 41 1.67 6.09 1.81
C VAL A 41 2.14 5.39 3.08
N ALA A 42 1.98 6.03 4.25
CA ALA A 42 2.40 5.44 5.53
C ALA A 42 1.64 4.15 5.87
N ASP A 43 0.33 4.11 5.61
CA ASP A 43 -0.51 2.93 5.85
C ASP A 43 -0.14 1.75 4.93
N VAL A 44 0.14 2.04 3.64
CA VAL A 44 0.61 1.04 2.66
C VAL A 44 2.01 0.55 3.04
N ALA A 45 2.94 1.45 3.37
CA ALA A 45 4.30 1.08 3.79
C ALA A 45 4.29 0.19 5.05
N THR A 46 3.42 0.51 6.02
CA THR A 46 3.24 -0.31 7.23
C THR A 46 2.72 -1.70 6.89
N SER A 47 1.73 -1.78 5.99
CA SER A 47 1.16 -3.06 5.56
C SER A 47 2.17 -3.90 4.78
N ARG A 48 2.94 -3.28 3.88
CA ARG A 48 4.04 -3.92 3.16
C ARG A 48 5.09 -4.46 4.14
N LYS A 49 5.50 -3.67 5.13
CA LYS A 49 6.49 -4.13 6.12
C LYS A 49 5.98 -5.32 6.94
N ARG A 50 4.68 -5.36 7.26
CA ARG A 50 4.06 -6.51 7.93
C ARG A 50 4.15 -7.77 7.08
N LEU A 51 3.86 -7.68 5.78
CA LEU A 51 4.02 -8.82 4.85
C LEU A 51 5.49 -9.25 4.73
N GLU A 52 6.42 -8.30 4.65
CA GLU A 52 7.86 -8.59 4.60
C GLU A 52 8.31 -9.40 5.84
N LEU A 53 7.84 -9.02 7.04
CA LEU A 53 8.14 -9.76 8.27
C LEU A 53 7.56 -11.18 8.25
N GLN A 54 6.34 -11.35 7.73
CA GLN A 54 5.72 -12.68 7.57
C GLN A 54 6.47 -13.55 6.57
N LEU A 55 6.86 -12.97 5.42
CA LEU A 55 7.69 -13.63 4.41
C LEU A 55 9.01 -14.12 5.00
N ASN A 56 9.73 -13.26 5.72
CA ASN A 56 11.00 -13.62 6.36
C ASN A 56 10.83 -14.80 7.34
N GLN A 57 9.72 -14.85 8.08
CA GLN A 57 9.44 -15.97 8.98
C GLN A 57 9.16 -17.27 8.23
N LEU A 58 8.39 -17.23 7.14
CA LEU A 58 8.08 -18.42 6.33
C LEU A 58 9.31 -18.91 5.56
N GLN A 59 10.11 -18.01 4.99
CA GLN A 59 11.36 -18.34 4.31
C GLN A 59 12.34 -19.01 5.28
N LYS A 60 12.47 -18.51 6.51
CA LYS A 60 13.28 -19.16 7.55
C LYS A 60 12.79 -20.59 7.84
N LYS A 61 11.49 -20.78 8.07
CA LYS A 61 10.90 -22.11 8.28
C LYS A 61 11.12 -23.05 7.09
N SER A 62 11.01 -22.54 5.87
CA SER A 62 11.27 -23.27 4.62
C SER A 62 12.73 -23.74 4.56
N SER A 63 13.68 -22.85 4.91
CA SER A 63 15.12 -23.18 4.98
C SER A 63 15.44 -24.21 6.07
N ASP A 64 14.81 -24.09 7.25
CA ASP A 64 14.98 -25.06 8.35
C ASP A 64 14.50 -26.47 7.93
N LEU A 65 13.33 -26.56 7.27
CA LEU A 65 12.79 -27.82 6.74
C LEU A 65 13.68 -28.39 5.64
N GLU A 66 14.25 -27.54 4.78
CA GLU A 66 15.23 -27.98 3.78
C GLU A 66 16.47 -28.58 4.43
N GLY A 67 17.02 -27.93 5.45
CA GLY A 67 18.15 -28.44 6.24
C GLY A 67 17.83 -29.78 6.91
N GLN A 68 16.64 -29.91 7.51
CA GLN A 68 16.17 -31.17 8.10
C GLN A 68 16.05 -32.28 7.04
N GLY A 69 15.48 -31.98 5.88
CA GLY A 69 15.35 -32.93 4.78
C GLY A 69 16.72 -33.42 4.28
N ARG A 70 17.65 -32.51 4.04
CA ARG A 70 19.03 -32.84 3.64
C ARG A 70 19.74 -33.69 4.69
N LYS A 71 19.60 -33.35 5.97
CA LYS A 71 20.19 -34.13 7.08
C LYS A 71 19.58 -35.53 7.18
N ALA A 72 18.26 -35.65 7.02
CA ALA A 72 17.58 -36.94 7.04
C ALA A 72 18.05 -37.85 5.89
N LEU A 73 18.20 -37.31 4.68
CA LEU A 73 18.79 -38.05 3.55
C LEU A 73 20.21 -38.52 3.83
N ALA A 74 21.06 -37.65 4.39
CA ALA A 74 22.43 -38.02 4.75
C ALA A 74 22.50 -39.13 5.81
N LEU A 75 21.45 -39.29 6.62
CA LEU A 75 21.32 -40.34 7.63
C LEU A 75 20.53 -41.57 7.13
N GLY A 76 20.19 -41.63 5.84
CA GLY A 76 19.41 -42.74 5.25
C GLY A 76 17.94 -42.80 5.71
N ARG A 77 17.41 -41.71 6.28
CA ARG A 77 16.03 -41.63 6.78
C ARG A 77 15.11 -40.99 5.75
N GLU A 78 14.79 -41.75 4.70
CA GLU A 78 14.03 -41.25 3.54
C GLU A 78 12.62 -40.76 3.91
N ASP A 79 11.92 -41.44 4.82
CA ASP A 79 10.56 -41.05 5.23
C ASP A 79 10.55 -39.65 5.88
N LEU A 80 11.50 -39.39 6.79
CA LEU A 80 11.66 -38.09 7.43
C LEU A 80 12.07 -37.01 6.42
N ALA A 81 12.91 -37.35 5.45
CA ALA A 81 13.28 -36.43 4.39
C ALA A 81 12.08 -36.04 3.53
N ARG A 82 11.28 -37.03 3.12
CA ARG A 82 10.06 -36.82 2.33
C ARG A 82 9.06 -35.96 3.08
N GLU A 83 8.86 -36.22 4.36
CA GLU A 83 7.97 -35.43 5.21
C GLU A 83 8.43 -33.96 5.31
N ALA A 84 9.72 -33.73 5.63
CA ALA A 84 10.27 -32.38 5.74
C ALA A 84 10.15 -31.60 4.42
N LEU A 85 10.46 -32.23 3.29
CA LEU A 85 10.35 -31.62 1.96
C LEU A 85 8.90 -31.39 1.54
N SER A 86 7.97 -32.26 1.91
CA SER A 86 6.53 -32.08 1.67
C SER A 86 5.99 -30.88 2.44
N ARG A 87 6.35 -30.74 3.73
CA ARG A 87 6.00 -29.56 4.54
C ARG A 87 6.58 -28.28 3.95
N ARG A 88 7.83 -28.32 3.46
CA ARG A 88 8.47 -27.18 2.78
C ARG A 88 7.72 -26.79 1.51
N ALA A 89 7.33 -27.76 0.69
CA ALA A 89 6.57 -27.50 -0.53
C ALA A 89 5.23 -26.80 -0.23
N ALA A 90 4.55 -27.18 0.86
CA ALA A 90 3.34 -26.50 1.30
C ALA A 90 3.57 -25.03 1.71
N LEU A 91 4.71 -24.73 2.34
CA LEU A 91 5.09 -23.34 2.67
C LEU A 91 5.43 -22.52 1.43
N GLN A 92 5.96 -23.15 0.38
CA GLN A 92 6.37 -22.44 -0.84
C GLN A 92 5.20 -21.74 -1.53
N GLY A 93 4.01 -22.35 -1.55
CA GLY A 93 2.81 -21.70 -2.09
C GLY A 93 2.46 -20.42 -1.32
N GLN A 94 2.43 -20.50 0.01
CA GLN A 94 2.15 -19.33 0.87
C GLN A 94 3.19 -18.21 0.70
N ILE A 95 4.46 -18.57 0.53
CA ILE A 95 5.54 -17.60 0.27
C ILE A 95 5.27 -16.88 -1.05
N THR A 96 5.01 -17.60 -2.13
CA THR A 96 4.75 -17.01 -3.45
C THR A 96 3.54 -16.06 -3.43
N ASP A 97 2.47 -16.44 -2.73
CA ASP A 97 1.28 -15.59 -2.60
C ASP A 97 1.59 -14.28 -1.86
N LEU A 98 2.32 -14.37 -0.74
CA LEU A 98 2.71 -13.20 0.04
C LEU A 98 3.75 -12.32 -0.69
N GLU A 99 4.65 -12.92 -1.49
CA GLU A 99 5.58 -12.16 -2.35
C GLU A 99 4.83 -11.34 -3.39
N THR A 100 3.79 -11.93 -4.00
CA THR A 100 2.94 -11.23 -4.96
C THR A 100 2.19 -10.06 -4.30
N GLN A 101 1.63 -10.27 -3.11
CA GLN A 101 0.97 -9.22 -2.34
C GLN A 101 1.95 -8.11 -1.92
N HIS A 102 3.16 -8.48 -1.47
CA HIS A 102 4.20 -7.52 -1.10
C HIS A 102 4.62 -6.66 -2.30
N GLN A 103 4.84 -7.26 -3.46
CA GLN A 103 5.17 -6.53 -4.70
C GLN A 103 4.04 -5.58 -5.13
N THR A 104 2.79 -6.00 -4.95
CA THR A 104 1.63 -5.15 -5.24
C THR A 104 1.62 -3.91 -4.35
N LEU A 105 1.76 -4.08 -3.03
CA LEU A 105 1.83 -2.97 -2.08
C LEU A 105 3.04 -2.06 -2.33
N GLN A 106 4.19 -2.63 -2.72
CA GLN A 106 5.35 -1.84 -3.09
C GLN A 106 5.05 -0.93 -4.28
N GLY A 107 4.44 -1.46 -5.34
CA GLY A 107 4.05 -0.66 -6.50
C GLY A 107 3.00 0.42 -6.17
N GLU A 108 2.09 0.14 -5.24
CA GLU A 108 1.13 1.14 -4.74
C GLU A 108 1.81 2.25 -3.93
N GLU A 109 2.73 1.89 -3.02
CA GLU A 109 3.52 2.84 -2.23
C GLU A 109 4.31 3.80 -3.14
N GLU A 110 4.98 3.25 -4.17
CA GLU A 110 5.76 4.03 -5.14
C GLU A 110 4.86 5.01 -5.91
N LYS A 111 3.70 4.55 -6.40
CA LYS A 111 2.72 5.41 -7.10
C LYS A 111 2.20 6.53 -6.22
N LEU A 112 1.84 6.23 -4.96
CA LEU A 112 1.34 7.23 -4.02
C LEU A 112 2.44 8.22 -3.62
N THR A 113 3.67 7.76 -3.46
CA THR A 113 4.83 8.62 -3.17
C THR A 113 5.08 9.61 -4.31
N LEU A 114 5.05 9.14 -5.56
CA LEU A 114 5.18 10.00 -6.74
C LEU A 114 4.03 11.01 -6.83
N ALA A 115 2.79 10.59 -6.53
CA ALA A 115 1.64 11.50 -6.49
C ALA A 115 1.81 12.59 -5.40
N ALA A 116 2.30 12.23 -4.21
CA ALA A 116 2.60 13.18 -3.15
C ALA A 116 3.71 14.17 -3.50
N GLN A 117 4.73 13.75 -4.25
CA GLN A 117 5.80 14.63 -4.72
C GLN A 117 5.28 15.65 -5.74
N ARG A 118 4.42 15.21 -6.67
CA ARG A 118 3.79 16.10 -7.67
C ARG A 118 2.86 17.14 -7.06
N LEU A 119 2.22 16.84 -5.93
CA LEU A 119 1.36 17.78 -5.19
C LEU A 119 2.16 18.80 -4.35
N GLN A 120 3.46 18.60 -4.17
CA GLN A 120 4.34 19.51 -3.43
C GLN A 120 5.10 20.50 -4.32
N ALA A 121 5.19 20.21 -5.62
CA ALA A 121 5.86 21.05 -6.62
C ALA A 121 4.89 22.07 -7.22
#